data_AF-A0A1Q7CJA1-F1
#
_entry.id   AF-A0A1Q7CJA1-F1
#
_cell.length_a   1.000
_cell.length_b   1.000
_cell.length_c   1.000
_cell.angle_alpha   90.00
_cell.angle_beta   90.00
_cell.angle_gamma   90.00
#
_symmetry.space_group_name_H-M   'P 1'
#
loop_
_entity.id
_entity.type
_entity.pdbx_description
1 polymer ?
#
loop_
_entity_poly.entity_id
_entity_poly.type
_entity_poly.pdbx_seq_one_letter_code
_entity_poly.pdbx_strand_id
1 'polypeptide(L)'
;MDLIYLVFGVIDGLLLIRLVLKLLGANTSAAFTQWVYNVTDFFLAPFHNLLPTIGNNQSQLEMSVVVAMLVYALIAWVLARLMAIIFYRDVTVARRGFF
;
A
#
# COMPACT_ATOMS: atom_id res chain seq x y z
N MET A 1 11.13 7.30 -10.02
CA MET A 1 10.55 6.07 -9.44
C MET A 1 10.18 6.27 -7.98
N ASP A 2 10.96 7.08 -7.25
CA ASP A 2 10.84 7.25 -5.80
C ASP A 2 9.48 7.81 -5.35
N LEU A 3 8.86 8.68 -6.15
CA LEU A 3 7.52 9.21 -5.85
C LEU A 3 6.45 8.09 -5.77
N ILE A 4 6.52 7.09 -6.64
CA ILE A 4 5.56 5.98 -6.65
C ILE A 4 5.71 5.17 -5.36
N TYR A 5 6.94 4.77 -5.05
CA TYR A 5 7.22 4.05 -3.81
C TYR A 5 6.86 4.85 -2.56
N LEU A 6 7.03 6.18 -2.56
CA LEU A 6 6.64 7.03 -1.44
C LEU A 6 5.11 7.04 -1.26
N VAL A 7 4.35 7.25 -2.33
CA VAL A 7 2.87 7.29 -2.26
C VAL A 7 2.31 5.95 -1.79
N PHE A 8 2.70 4.85 -2.45
CA PHE A 8 2.23 3.52 -2.07
C PHE A 8 2.78 3.09 -0.70
N GLY A 9 4.01 3.48 -0.35
CA GLY A 9 4.59 3.22 0.97
C GLY A 9 3.85 3.93 2.10
N VAL A 10 3.31 5.13 1.87
CA VAL A 10 2.45 5.81 2.84
C VAL A 10 1.11 5.08 3.00
N ILE A 11 0.50 4.62 1.89
CA ILE A 11 -0.75 3.84 1.94
C ILE A 11 -0.54 2.53 2.70
N ASP A 12 0.51 1.77 2.37
CA ASP A 12 0.86 0.54 3.06
C ASP A 12 1.22 0.79 4.53
N GLY A 13 1.94 1.88 4.83
CA GLY A 13 2.24 2.29 6.18
C GLY A 13 0.98 2.56 7.01
N LEU A 14 -0.02 3.24 6.44
CA LEU A 14 -1.31 3.47 7.10
C LEU A 14 -2.08 2.16 7.34
N LEU A 15 -2.10 1.25 6.35
CA LEU A 15 -2.72 -0.07 6.49
C LEU A 15 -2.01 -0.92 7.55
N LEU A 16 -0.69 -0.84 7.64
CA LEU A 16 0.11 -1.52 8.66
C LEU A 16 -0.18 -0.95 10.04
N ILE A 17 -0.29 0.37 10.19
CA ILE A 17 -0.71 1.02 11.44
C ILE A 17 -2.11 0.54 11.83
N ARG A 18 -3.07 0.49 10.90
CA ARG A 18 -4.42 -0.07 11.16
C ARG A 18 -4.32 -1.51 11.67
N LEU A 19 -3.54 -2.36 11.01
CA LEU A 19 -3.36 -3.76 11.38
C LEU A 19 -2.81 -3.88 12.80
N VAL A 20 -1.74 -3.15 13.12
CA VAL A 20 -1.12 -3.14 14.45
C VAL A 20 -2.10 -2.64 15.51
N LEU A 21 -2.81 -1.55 15.24
CA LEU A 21 -3.83 -1.02 16.17
C LEU A 21 -4.94 -2.05 16.44
N LYS A 22 -5.44 -2.75 15.41
CA LYS A 22 -6.44 -3.81 15.59
C LYS A 22 -5.90 -5.02 16.35
N LEU A 23 -4.65 -5.41 16.09
CA LEU A 23 -4.00 -6.53 16.78
C LEU A 23 -3.75 -6.24 18.26
N LEU A 24 -3.34 -5.01 18.58
CA LEU A 24 -3.13 -4.56 19.96
C LEU A 24 -4.44 -4.30 20.72
N GLY A 25 -5.59 -4.39 20.05
CA GLY A 25 -6.89 -4.05 20.65
C GLY A 25 -7.00 -2.58 21.04
N ALA A 26 -6.47 -1.71 20.18
CA ALA A 26 -6.50 -0.27 20.40
C ALA A 26 -7.94 0.24 20.60
N ASN A 27 -8.10 1.24 21.48
CA ASN A 27 -9.39 1.82 21.76
C ASN A 27 -9.98 2.49 20.50
N THR A 28 -11.12 1.99 20.03
CA THR A 28 -11.86 2.51 18.87
C THR A 28 -12.55 3.85 19.14
N SER A 29 -12.58 4.29 20.40
CA SER A 29 -13.07 5.63 20.79
C SER A 29 -12.00 6.71 20.68
N ALA A 30 -10.73 6.33 20.50
CA ALA A 30 -9.66 7.31 20.34
C ALA A 30 -9.72 7.96 18.96
N ALA A 31 -9.64 9.29 18.92
CA ALA A 31 -9.72 10.06 17.67
C ALA A 31 -8.67 9.63 16.63
N PHE A 32 -7.46 9.27 17.09
CA PHE A 32 -6.39 8.77 16.22
C PHE A 32 -6.78 7.43 15.56
N THR A 33 -7.27 6.47 16.33
CA THR A 33 -7.72 5.16 15.81
C THR A 33 -8.85 5.34 14.80
N GLN A 34 -9.83 6.18 15.11
CA GLN A 34 -10.95 6.49 14.20
C GLN A 34 -10.46 7.12 12.91
N TRP A 35 -9.56 8.09 12.98
CA TRP A 35 -8.99 8.74 11.81
C TRP A 35 -8.24 7.73 10.91
N VAL A 36 -7.37 6.90 11.48
CA VAL A 36 -6.66 5.86 10.73
C VAL A 36 -7.64 4.90 10.08
N TYR A 37 -8.65 4.42 10.83
CA TYR A 37 -9.62 3.45 10.31
C TYR A 37 -10.44 4.06 9.17
N ASN A 38 -10.91 5.31 9.29
CA ASN A 38 -11.67 5.99 8.24
C ASN A 38 -10.85 6.21 6.97
N VAL A 39 -9.60 6.66 7.09
CA VAL A 39 -8.72 6.88 5.93
C VAL A 39 -8.40 5.56 5.25
N THR A 40 -8.06 4.53 6.03
CA THR A 40 -7.73 3.21 5.50
C THR A 40 -8.94 2.45 4.96
N ASP A 41 -10.16 2.74 5.42
CA ASP A 41 -11.37 2.08 4.95
C ASP A 41 -11.63 2.34 3.47
N PHE A 42 -11.32 3.54 2.98
CA PHE A 42 -11.45 3.86 1.56
C PHE A 42 -10.56 2.97 0.68
N PHE A 43 -9.33 2.71 1.14
CA PHE A 43 -8.40 1.81 0.45
C PHE A 43 -8.76 0.34 0.65
N LEU A 44 -9.29 0.00 1.83
CA LEU A 44 -9.71 -1.36 2.13
C LEU A 44 -11.00 -1.73 1.40
N ALA A 45 -11.88 -0.77 1.07
CA ALA A 45 -13.22 -0.95 0.49
C ALA A 45 -13.35 -2.12 -0.51
N PRO A 46 -12.53 -2.24 -1.57
CA PRO A 46 -12.63 -3.34 -2.53
C PRO A 46 -12.20 -4.71 -1.98
N PHE A 47 -11.47 -4.74 -0.85
CA PHE A 47 -10.97 -5.93 -0.18
C PHE A 47 -11.78 -6.35 1.06
N HIS A 48 -12.85 -5.61 1.40
CA HIS A 48 -13.73 -6.00 2.51
C HIS A 48 -14.31 -7.39 2.26
N ASN A 49 -14.36 -8.19 3.32
CA ASN A 49 -14.91 -9.56 3.32
C ASN A 49 -14.27 -10.54 2.31
N LEU A 50 -13.11 -10.21 1.71
CA LEU A 50 -12.38 -11.16 0.87
C LEU A 50 -11.91 -12.39 1.63
N LEU A 51 -11.49 -12.21 2.89
CA LEU A 51 -11.02 -13.28 3.75
C LEU A 51 -11.67 -13.18 5.13
N PRO A 52 -11.88 -14.31 5.82
CA PRO A 52 -12.41 -14.29 7.17
C PRO A 52 -11.46 -13.54 8.11
N THR A 53 -12.04 -12.74 8.99
CA THR A 53 -11.31 -12.10 10.09
C THR A 53 -11.00 -13.14 11.16
N ILE A 54 -9.74 -13.29 11.54
CA ILE A 54 -9.30 -14.24 12.56
C ILE A 54 -9.02 -13.46 13.85
N GLY A 55 -9.77 -13.70 14.93
CA GLY A 55 -9.54 -13.05 16.21
C GLY A 55 -10.74 -13.01 17.15
N ASN A 56 -10.56 -12.36 18.30
CA ASN A 56 -11.56 -12.19 19.35
C ASN A 56 -12.19 -10.78 19.28
N ASN A 57 -13.22 -10.53 20.07
CA ASN A 57 -13.94 -9.24 20.06
C ASN A 57 -13.06 -8.00 20.30
N GLN A 58 -11.91 -8.17 20.96
CA GLN A 58 -10.96 -7.08 21.26
C GLN A 58 -9.74 -7.03 20.33
N SER A 59 -9.34 -8.14 19.72
CA SER A 59 -8.16 -8.20 18.84
C SER A 59 -8.52 -9.00 17.60
N GLN A 60 -8.63 -8.31 16.47
CA GLN A 60 -9.08 -8.89 15.21
C GLN A 60 -7.98 -8.72 14.16
N LEU A 61 -7.45 -9.84 13.66
CA LEU A 61 -6.58 -9.84 12.50
C LEU A 61 -7.45 -9.91 11.24
N GLU A 62 -7.60 -8.77 10.57
CA GLU A 62 -8.24 -8.70 9.27
C GLU A 62 -7.26 -9.17 8.20
N MET A 63 -7.38 -10.43 7.76
CA MET A 63 -6.53 -10.97 6.69
C MET A 63 -6.70 -10.18 5.38
N SER A 64 -7.86 -9.55 5.17
CA SER A 64 -8.09 -8.57 4.09
C SER A 64 -7.11 -7.39 4.08
N VAL A 65 -6.66 -6.90 5.25
CA VAL A 65 -5.69 -5.80 5.33
C VAL A 65 -4.32 -6.25 4.83
N VAL A 66 -3.94 -7.49 5.15
CA VAL A 66 -2.69 -8.09 4.66
C VAL A 66 -2.71 -8.24 3.16
N VAL A 67 -3.84 -8.69 2.59
CA VAL A 67 -4.03 -8.78 1.14
C VAL A 67 -3.97 -7.39 0.50
N ALA A 68 -4.63 -6.39 1.08
CA ALA A 68 -4.58 -5.02 0.57
C ALA A 68 -3.14 -4.52 0.48
N MET A 69 -2.33 -4.71 1.54
CA MET A 69 -0.91 -4.33 1.54
C MET A 69 -0.12 -5.05 0.43
N LEU A 70 -0.34 -6.36 0.26
CA LEU A 70 0.32 -7.12 -0.82
C LEU A 70 -0.05 -6.60 -2.21
N VAL A 71 -1.33 -6.30 -2.43
CA VAL A 71 -1.81 -5.79 -3.72
C VAL A 71 -1.24 -4.40 -4.01
N TYR A 72 -1.25 -3.49 -3.03
CA TYR A 72 -0.68 -2.15 -3.21
C TYR A 72 0.84 -2.18 -3.44
N ALA A 73 1.58 -3.03 -2.72
CA ALA A 73 3.01 -3.23 -2.96
C ALA A 73 3.31 -3.75 -4.38
N LEU A 74 2.50 -4.71 -4.86
CA LEU A 74 2.62 -5.23 -6.22
C LEU A 74 2.31 -4.16 -7.28
N ILE A 75 1.24 -3.37 -7.08
CA ILE A 75 0.88 -2.26 -7.98
C ILE A 75 2.01 -1.23 -8.01
N ALA A 76 2.56 -0.86 -6.86
CA ALA A 76 3.67 0.08 -6.76
C ALA A 76 4.89 -0.40 -7.57
N TRP A 77 5.24 -1.67 -7.41
CA TRP A 77 6.36 -2.28 -8.14
C TRP A 77 6.13 -2.31 -9.65
N VAL A 78 4.94 -2.73 -10.09
CA VAL A 78 4.59 -2.76 -11.52
C VAL A 78 4.62 -1.37 -12.11
N LEU A 79 4.00 -0.38 -11.46
CA LEU A 79 3.97 1.00 -11.94
C LEU A 79 5.37 1.62 -12.02
N ALA A 80 6.20 1.41 -10.99
CA ALA A 80 7.59 1.86 -11.01
C ALA A 80 8.36 1.21 -12.16
N ARG A 81 8.16 -0.09 -12.41
CA ARG A 81 8.84 -0.80 -13.50
C ARG A 81 8.38 -0.33 -14.88
N LEU A 82 7.08 -0.11 -15.07
CA LEU A 82 6.51 0.40 -16.31
C LEU A 82 7.03 1.80 -16.63
N MET A 83 7.06 2.69 -15.63
CA MET A 83 7.67 4.01 -15.78
C MET A 83 9.15 3.88 -16.17
N ALA A 84 9.90 3.00 -15.49
CA ALA A 84 11.31 2.81 -15.81
C ALA A 84 11.54 2.37 -17.26
N ILE A 85 10.71 1.46 -17.78
CA ILE A 85 10.79 0.99 -19.16
C ILE A 85 10.44 2.11 -20.16
N ILE A 86 9.40 2.90 -19.87
CA ILE A 86 8.96 4.00 -20.75
C ILE A 86 10.01 5.10 -20.81
N PHE A 87 10.58 5.51 -19.67
CA PHE A 87 11.57 6.58 -19.59
C PHE A 87 12.99 6.16 -20.01
N TYR A 88 13.33 4.85 -20.03
CA TYR A 88 14.62 4.37 -20.55
C TYR A 88 14.77 4.50 -22.08
N ARG A 89 13.73 4.92 -22.81
CA ARG A 89 13.75 5.02 -24.28
C ARG A 89 14.44 6.25 -24.86
N ASP A 90 14.98 7.16 -24.04
CA ASP A 90 15.66 8.36 -24.54
C ASP A 90 17.13 8.41 -24.11
N VAL A 91 18.00 7.74 -24.87
CA VAL A 91 19.32 8.22 -25.34
C VAL A 91 19.93 7.21 -26.33
N THR A 92 19.39 7.16 -27.55
CA THR A 92 20.14 6.63 -28.70
C THR A 92 20.53 7.81 -29.59
N VAL A 93 21.37 8.71 -29.09
CA VAL A 93 22.14 9.59 -29.98
C VAL A 93 23.35 8.79 -30.44
N ALA A 94 23.22 8.19 -31.62
CA ALA A 94 24.31 7.60 -32.35
C ALA A 94 25.39 8.66 -32.63
N ARG A 95 26.39 8.79 -31.75
CA ARG A 95 27.63 9.47 -32.11
C ARG A 95 28.48 8.52 -32.96
N ARG A 96 28.08 8.39 -34.22
CA ARG A 96 28.85 7.71 -35.27
C ARG A 96 29.53 8.77 -36.14
N GLY A 97 30.86 8.74 -36.19
CA GLY A 97 31.71 9.60 -37.02
C GLY A 97 32.12 10.89 -36.32
N PHE A 98 33.33 11.40 -36.44
CA PHE A 98 34.42 11.14 -37.39
C PHE A 98 35.72 11.74 -36.82
N PHE A 99 36.87 11.35 -37.39
CA PHE A 99 38.27 11.78 -37.21
C PHE A 99 39.19 10.77 -36.49
#